data_AF-A0A0F7RT27-F1
#
_entry.id   AF-A0A0F7RT27-F1
#
_cell.length_a   1.000
_cell.length_b   1.000
_cell.length_c   1.000
_cell.angle_alpha   90.00
_cell.angle_beta   90.00
_cell.angle_gamma   90.00
#
_symmetry.space_group_name_H-M   'P 1'
#
loop_
_entity.id
_entity.type
_entity.pdbx_description
1 polymer ?
#
loop_
_entity_poly.entity_id
_entity_poly.type
_entity_poly.pdbx_seq_one_letter_code
_entity_poly.pdbx_strand_id
1 'polypeptide(L)' 'MAAMMGFGGFGTTKGKKVSGNTAGAAEVKKERTWRQYMNRKGGFNRPLDKIK' A
#
# COMPACT_ATOMS: atom_id res chain seq x y z
N MET A 1 18.47 -43.37 6.91
CA MET A 1 17.09 -43.66 7.38
C MET A 1 16.05 -42.78 6.68
N ALA A 2 16.07 -41.45 6.78
CA ALA A 2 15.08 -40.56 6.12
C ALA A 2 15.03 -40.71 4.58
N ALA A 3 16.20 -40.76 3.92
CA ALA A 3 16.30 -40.97 2.47
C ALA A 3 15.83 -42.37 2.00
N MET A 4 15.81 -43.40 2.87
CA MET A 4 15.31 -44.74 2.54
C MET A 4 13.80 -44.87 2.68
N MET A 5 13.16 -43.99 3.45
CA MET A 5 11.71 -43.88 3.58
C MET A 5 11.09 -42.97 2.51
N GLY A 6 11.87 -42.57 1.49
CA GLY A 6 11.43 -41.66 0.42
C GLY A 6 11.34 -40.18 0.81
N PHE A 7 11.70 -39.81 2.04
CA PHE A 7 11.75 -38.41 2.45
C PHE A 7 13.06 -37.76 1.97
N GLY A 8 12.96 -37.05 0.84
CA GLY A 8 13.96 -36.05 0.43
C GLY A 8 13.82 -34.81 1.30
N GLY A 9 14.93 -34.20 1.71
CA GLY A 9 14.96 -33.12 2.71
C GLY A 9 13.96 -31.97 2.46
N PHE A 10 13.54 -31.31 3.53
CA PHE A 10 12.56 -30.23 3.46
C PHE A 10 13.16 -28.96 2.84
N GLY A 11 12.61 -28.56 1.68
CA GLY A 11 12.94 -27.29 1.03
C GLY A 11 12.08 -26.13 1.53
N THR A 12 12.58 -24.89 1.37
CA THR A 12 11.83 -23.66 1.67
C THR A 12 11.67 -22.78 0.43
N THR A 13 10.56 -22.04 0.39
CA THR A 13 10.27 -20.96 -0.57
C THR A 13 10.69 -19.58 -0.06
N LYS A 14 11.31 -19.48 1.13
CA LYS A 14 11.77 -18.21 1.71
C LYS A 14 12.70 -17.47 0.73
N GLY A 15 12.32 -16.25 0.38
CA GLY A 15 13.06 -15.40 -0.56
C GLY A 15 12.93 -15.77 -2.04
N LYS A 16 12.12 -16.78 -2.40
CA LYS A 16 11.87 -17.19 -3.79
C LYS A 16 10.54 -16.62 -4.26
N LYS A 17 10.51 -16.13 -5.51
CA LYS A 17 9.26 -15.72 -6.15
C LYS A 17 8.42 -16.96 -6.48
N VAL A 18 7.16 -16.95 -6.07
CA VAL A 18 6.19 -18.02 -6.34
C VAL A 18 5.18 -17.50 -7.36
N SER A 19 5.00 -18.22 -8.48
CA SER A 19 4.02 -17.87 -9.51
C SER A 19 2.60 -17.83 -8.93
N GLY A 20 1.80 -16.82 -9.29
CA GLY A 20 0.44 -16.64 -8.77
C GLY A 20 0.35 -15.96 -7.39
N ASN A 21 1.47 -15.83 -6.66
CA ASN A 21 1.52 -15.14 -5.37
C ASN A 21 1.86 -13.64 -5.51
N THR A 22 1.30 -12.98 -6.54
CA THR A 22 1.53 -11.56 -6.83
C THR A 22 0.30 -10.70 -6.56
N ALA A 23 -0.85 -11.32 -6.29
CA ALA A 23 -2.07 -10.59 -5.96
C ALA A 23 -1.93 -9.96 -4.57
N GLY A 24 -2.22 -8.66 -4.51
CA GLY A 24 -2.26 -7.89 -3.27
C GLY A 24 -3.06 -6.63 -3.53
N ALA A 25 -3.72 -6.12 -2.49
CA ALA A 25 -4.47 -4.87 -2.54
C ALA A 25 -3.98 -3.96 -1.41
N ALA A 26 -3.96 -2.66 -1.68
CA ALA A 26 -3.71 -1.63 -0.68
C ALA A 26 -4.99 -0.83 -0.47
N GLU A 27 -5.51 -0.82 0.75
CA GLU A 27 -6.59 0.08 1.14
C GLU A 27 -5.99 1.41 1.61
N VAL A 28 -6.14 2.45 0.81
CA VAL A 28 -5.66 3.80 1.15
C VAL A 28 -6.85 4.68 1.49
N LYS A 29 -7.09 4.90 2.78
CA LYS A 29 -8.10 5.86 3.25
C LYS A 29 -7.55 7.28 3.09
N LYS A 30 -8.15 8.05 2.18
CA LYS A 30 -7.86 9.48 2.03
C LYS A 30 -8.91 10.26 2.81
N GLU A 31 -8.55 10.70 4.01
CA GLU A 31 -9.39 11.62 4.77
C GLU A 31 -9.53 12.93 3.98
N ARG A 32 -10.77 13.33 3.71
CA ARG A 32 -11.06 14.61 3.05
C ARG A 32 -11.38 15.62 4.14
N THR A 33 -10.62 16.69 4.18
CA THR A 33 -10.98 17.85 5.00
C THR A 33 -11.53 18.97 4.13
N TRP A 34 -11.81 20.10 4.75
CA TRP A 34 -12.42 21.26 4.14
C TRP A 34 -11.34 22.25 3.66
N ARG A 35 -11.74 23.10 2.70
CA ARG A 35 -10.97 24.27 2.32
C ARG A 35 -11.76 25.51 2.70
N GLN A 36 -11.06 26.54 3.15
CA GLN A 36 -11.67 27.84 3.36
C GLN A 36 -11.81 28.55 2.02
N TYR A 37 -13.02 29.00 1.68
CA TYR A 37 -13.28 29.74 0.44
C TYR A 37 -13.37 31.26 0.70
N MET A 38 -14.08 31.64 1.75
CA MET A 38 -14.40 33.03 2.09
C MET A 38 -13.42 33.63 3.10
N ASN A 39 -13.27 34.96 3.07
CA ASN A 39 -12.44 35.75 3.99
C ASN A 39 -10.98 35.29 4.08
N ARG A 40 -10.43 34.80 2.96
CA ARG A 40 -9.02 34.43 2.84
C ARG A 40 -8.15 35.68 2.72
N LYS A 41 -6.99 35.67 3.39
CA LYS A 41 -5.97 36.72 3.25
C LYS A 41 -5.37 36.66 1.83
N GLY A 42 -5.40 37.77 1.10
CA GLY A 42 -4.85 37.87 -0.26
C GLY A 42 -5.87 37.88 -1.41
N GLY A 43 -7.18 37.88 -1.10
CA GLY A 43 -8.24 38.17 -2.08
C GLY A 43 -8.75 36.95 -2.86
N PHE A 44 -9.84 37.16 -3.60
CA PHE A 44 -10.63 36.10 -4.24
C PHE A 44 -9.88 35.36 -5.36
N ASN A 45 -9.09 36.08 -6.18
CA ASN A 45 -8.40 35.54 -7.35
C ASN A 45 -7.11 34.75 -7.02
N ARG A 46 -6.81 34.50 -5.74
CA ARG A 46 -5.69 33.62 -5.36
C ARG A 46 -6.14 32.15 -5.29
N PRO A 47 -5.22 31.21 -5.57
CA PRO A 47 -5.46 29.78 -5.36
C PRO A 47 -5.92 29.49 -3.92
N LEU A 48 -6.76 28.46 -3.76
CA LEU A 48 -7.15 27.98 -2.44
C LEU A 48 -6.00 27.25 -1.75
N ASP A 49 -5.92 27.40 -0.43
CA ASP A 49 -5.00 26.64 0.41
C ASP A 49 -5.25 25.14 0.27
N LYS A 50 -4.20 24.36 0.53
CA LYS A 50 -4.28 22.89 0.49
C LYS A 50 -5.37 22.41 1.46
N ILE A 51 -6.00 21.29 1.10
CA ILE A 51 -6.91 20.55 2.00
C ILE A 51 -6.10 20.25 3.26
N LYS A 52 -6.61 20.65 4.43
CA LYS A 52 -5.94 20.42 5.71
C LYS A 52 -5.90 18.94 6.06
#